data_AF-A0A660LWS2-F1
#
_entry.id   AF-A0A660LWS2-F1
#
_cell.length_a   1.000
_cell.length_b   1.000
_cell.length_c   1.000
_cell.angle_alpha   90.00
_cell.angle_beta   90.00
_cell.angle_gamma   90.00
#
_symmetry.space_group_name_H-M   'P 1'
#
loop_
_entity.id
_entity.type
_entity.pdbx_description
1 polymer ?
#
loop_
_entity_poly.entity_id
_entity_poly.type
_entity_poly.pdbx_seq_one_letter_code
_entity_poly.pdbx_strand_id
1 'polypeptide(L)'
;MSVNSQEVTQTPGNNTVFQTWVLTADKKACKDGFAELCALVVNLNKTAKIRFGANENVNCVLGVGHDAWKKLEISKELPKELVNFKAIKGDKHEAVSTKGDIHIHIRALNAADCFDMAQNIKEVLFKFAELTDETQGFKYHDGRAIIGFV
;
A
#
# COMPACT_ATOMS: atom_id res chain seq x y z
N MET A 1 -23.54 8.87 -6.91
CA MET A 1 -22.83 7.64 -6.48
C MET A 1 -22.20 7.93 -5.13
N SER A 2 -22.41 7.08 -4.13
CA SER A 2 -21.63 7.18 -2.89
C SER A 2 -20.20 6.76 -3.19
N VAL A 3 -19.23 7.59 -2.80
CA VAL A 3 -17.81 7.23 -2.92
C VAL A 3 -17.49 6.30 -1.76
N ASN A 4 -17.14 5.05 -2.06
CA ASN A 4 -16.64 4.10 -1.06
C ASN A 4 -15.12 4.22 -1.01
N SER A 5 -14.60 4.88 0.02
CA SER A 5 -13.17 5.01 0.22
C SER A 5 -12.55 3.67 0.64
N GLN A 6 -11.25 3.52 0.39
CA GLN A 6 -10.44 2.54 1.11
C GLN A 6 -10.36 2.91 2.60
N GLU A 7 -9.84 2.01 3.43
CA GLU A 7 -9.80 2.11 4.89
C GLU A 7 -8.74 3.10 5.41
N VAL A 8 -8.64 4.31 4.84
CA VAL A 8 -7.55 5.26 5.09
C VAL A 8 -7.63 5.98 6.45
N THR A 9 -8.80 6.01 7.08
CA THR A 9 -9.05 6.68 8.38
C THR A 9 -9.12 5.73 9.57
N GLN A 10 -8.84 4.44 9.35
CA GLN A 10 -8.80 3.47 10.44
C GLN A 10 -7.69 3.80 11.44
N THR A 11 -7.88 3.39 12.68
CA THR A 11 -6.90 3.56 13.77
C THR A 11 -5.56 2.87 13.43
N PRO A 12 -4.48 3.10 14.20
CA PRO A 12 -3.25 2.34 14.03
C PRO A 12 -3.46 0.85 14.35
N GLY A 13 -2.89 -0.03 13.52
CA GLY A 13 -2.81 -1.46 13.82
C GLY A 13 -1.75 -1.74 14.89
N ASN A 14 -1.76 -2.94 15.47
CA ASN A 14 -0.65 -3.41 16.32
C ASN A 14 0.52 -3.89 15.48
N ASN A 15 0.25 -4.34 14.25
CA ASN A 15 1.23 -4.80 13.29
C ASN A 15 0.93 -4.17 11.93
N THR A 16 1.97 -3.92 11.15
CA THR A 16 1.86 -3.37 9.81
C THR A 16 2.90 -3.95 8.88
N VAL A 17 2.57 -4.03 7.59
CA VAL A 17 3.52 -4.28 6.51
C VAL A 17 3.35 -3.18 5.49
N PHE A 18 4.45 -2.49 5.19
CA PHE A 18 4.57 -1.56 4.08
C PHE A 18 5.35 -2.24 2.97
N GLN A 19 4.84 -2.15 1.73
CA GLN A 19 5.59 -2.57 0.55
C GLN A 19 5.55 -1.49 -0.51
N THR A 20 6.68 -1.29 -1.18
CA THR A 20 6.79 -0.40 -2.33
C THR A 20 7.30 -1.18 -3.52
N TRP A 21 6.60 -1.06 -4.64
CA TRP A 21 6.82 -1.85 -5.84
C TRP A 21 7.02 -0.97 -7.07
N VAL A 22 7.79 -1.46 -8.03
CA VAL A 22 8.06 -0.79 -9.31
C VAL A 22 7.63 -1.68 -10.47
N LEU A 23 6.90 -1.13 -11.44
CA LEU A 23 6.32 -1.88 -12.55
C LEU A 23 7.38 -2.20 -13.60
N THR A 24 7.78 -3.46 -13.72
CA THR A 24 8.87 -3.91 -14.61
C THR A 24 8.39 -4.51 -15.93
N ALA A 25 7.18 -5.07 -15.96
CA ALA A 25 6.66 -5.70 -17.16
C ALA A 25 6.16 -4.70 -18.21
N ASP A 26 5.79 -5.22 -19.38
CA ASP A 26 5.15 -4.44 -20.43
C ASP A 26 3.78 -3.90 -19.99
N LYS A 27 3.28 -2.92 -20.74
CA LYS A 27 2.05 -2.19 -20.39
C LYS A 27 0.83 -3.11 -20.30
N LYS A 28 0.70 -4.11 -21.17
CA LYS A 28 -0.45 -5.02 -21.16
C LYS A 28 -0.40 -5.90 -19.90
N ALA A 29 0.74 -6.54 -19.65
CA ALA A 29 0.93 -7.36 -18.46
C ALA A 29 0.71 -6.56 -17.16
N CYS A 30 1.19 -5.32 -17.09
CA CYS A 30 0.96 -4.44 -15.94
C CYS A 30 -0.54 -4.14 -15.73
N LYS A 31 -1.30 -3.88 -16.82
CA LYS A 31 -2.74 -3.56 -16.72
C LYS A 31 -3.54 -4.78 -16.26
N ASP A 32 -3.27 -5.94 -16.83
CA ASP A 32 -3.95 -7.19 -16.48
C ASP A 32 -3.64 -7.58 -15.02
N GLY A 33 -2.36 -7.53 -14.63
CA GLY A 33 -1.93 -7.80 -13.25
C GLY A 33 -2.45 -6.78 -12.23
N PHE A 34 -2.54 -5.50 -12.60
CA PHE A 34 -3.13 -4.47 -11.73
C PHE A 34 -4.62 -4.68 -11.50
N ALA A 35 -5.38 -5.12 -12.52
CA ALA A 35 -6.79 -5.47 -12.36
C ALA A 35 -6.97 -6.67 -11.41
N GLU A 36 -6.12 -7.70 -11.54
CA GLU A 36 -6.06 -8.85 -10.62
C GLU A 36 -5.75 -8.39 -9.18
N LEU A 37 -4.74 -7.52 -9.01
CA LEU A 37 -4.37 -6.95 -7.71
C LEU A 37 -5.52 -6.17 -7.07
N CYS A 38 -6.23 -5.33 -7.83
CA CYS A 38 -7.38 -4.58 -7.32
C CYS A 38 -8.49 -5.52 -6.83
N ALA A 39 -8.80 -6.58 -7.58
CA ALA A 39 -9.77 -7.57 -7.18
C ALA A 39 -9.33 -8.32 -5.91
N LEU A 40 -8.05 -8.68 -5.82
CA LEU A 40 -7.47 -9.34 -4.64
C LEU A 40 -7.58 -8.45 -3.40
N VAL A 41 -7.20 -7.17 -3.46
CA VAL A 41 -7.27 -6.25 -2.31
C VAL A 41 -8.70 -6.11 -1.79
N VAL A 42 -9.69 -6.00 -2.68
CA VAL A 42 -11.11 -5.98 -2.29
C VAL A 42 -11.50 -7.28 -1.58
N ASN A 43 -11.07 -8.43 -2.09
CA ASN A 43 -11.39 -9.73 -1.51
C ASN A 43 -10.72 -9.93 -0.14
N LEU A 44 -9.43 -9.59 0.00
CA LEU A 44 -8.70 -9.66 1.27
C LEU A 44 -9.39 -8.81 2.34
N ASN A 45 -9.80 -7.58 2.02
CA ASN A 45 -10.52 -6.71 2.96
C ASN A 45 -11.90 -7.26 3.35
N LYS A 46 -12.65 -7.85 2.41
CA LYS A 46 -13.93 -8.52 2.71
C LYS A 46 -13.72 -9.74 3.61
N THR A 47 -12.73 -10.57 3.29
CA THR A 47 -12.38 -11.75 4.09
C THR A 47 -11.96 -11.35 5.50
N ALA A 48 -11.16 -10.30 5.65
CA ALA A 48 -10.76 -9.78 6.95
C ALA A 48 -11.99 -9.36 7.79
N LYS A 49 -12.91 -8.58 7.21
CA LYS A 49 -14.14 -8.16 7.90
C LYS A 49 -15.02 -9.34 8.32
N ILE A 50 -15.10 -10.40 7.52
CA ILE A 50 -15.89 -11.60 7.82
C ILE A 50 -15.22 -12.43 8.93
N ARG A 51 -13.89 -12.59 8.88
CA ARG A 51 -13.15 -13.47 9.80
C ARG A 51 -12.95 -12.84 11.18
N PHE A 52 -12.60 -11.55 11.21
CA PHE A 52 -12.21 -10.86 12.44
C PHE A 52 -13.33 -9.94 12.97
N GLY A 53 -14.23 -9.49 12.10
CA GLY A 53 -15.30 -8.55 12.45
C GLY A 53 -15.04 -7.16 11.88
N ALA A 54 -16.11 -6.41 11.62
CA ALA A 54 -16.04 -5.11 10.93
C ALA A 54 -15.33 -4.01 11.72
N ASN A 55 -15.22 -4.16 13.04
CA ASN A 55 -14.55 -3.21 13.93
C ASN A 55 -13.06 -3.55 14.13
N GLU A 56 -12.61 -4.73 13.67
CA GLU A 56 -11.23 -5.12 13.80
C GLU A 56 -10.38 -4.48 12.70
N ASN A 57 -9.26 -3.88 13.10
CA ASN A 57 -8.40 -3.11 12.22
C ASN A 57 -7.46 -4.02 11.41
N VAL A 58 -8.06 -4.92 10.62
CA VAL A 58 -7.39 -5.82 9.67
C VAL A 58 -7.76 -5.37 8.26
N ASN A 59 -6.84 -4.73 7.55
CA ASN A 59 -7.10 -4.17 6.23
C ASN A 59 -5.82 -3.97 5.41
N CYS A 60 -6.01 -3.84 4.09
CA CYS A 60 -5.01 -3.47 3.12
C CYS A 60 -5.49 -2.23 2.35
N VAL A 61 -4.60 -1.25 2.21
CA VAL A 61 -4.77 -0.07 1.36
C VAL A 61 -3.77 -0.15 0.20
N LEU A 62 -4.27 0.08 -1.01
CA LEU A 62 -3.51 0.14 -2.26
C LEU A 62 -3.35 1.60 -2.71
N GLY A 63 -2.11 2.05 -2.82
CA GLY A 63 -1.72 3.34 -3.42
C GLY A 63 -1.09 3.16 -4.79
N VAL A 64 -1.28 4.15 -5.67
CA VAL A 64 -0.71 4.16 -7.03
C VAL A 64 0.00 5.50 -7.27
N GLY A 65 1.27 5.44 -7.65
CA GLY A 65 2.08 6.61 -7.99
C GLY A 65 1.67 7.27 -9.31
N HIS A 66 2.07 8.53 -9.52
CA HIS A 66 1.67 9.30 -10.70
C HIS A 66 2.11 8.66 -12.04
N ASP A 67 3.35 8.20 -12.14
CA ASP A 67 3.84 7.58 -13.39
C ASP A 67 3.15 6.24 -13.65
N ALA A 68 2.91 5.47 -12.58
CA ALA A 68 2.17 4.21 -12.63
C ALA A 68 0.72 4.43 -13.06
N TRP A 69 0.05 5.46 -12.52
CA TRP A 69 -1.32 5.84 -12.91
C TRP A 69 -1.43 6.09 -14.41
N LYS A 70 -0.44 6.79 -14.99
CA LYS A 70 -0.35 7.02 -16.44
C LYS A 70 -0.05 5.74 -17.21
N LYS A 71 0.92 4.93 -16.76
CA LYS A 71 1.29 3.65 -17.41
C LYS A 71 0.11 2.67 -17.45
N LEU A 72 -0.64 2.58 -16.35
CA LEU A 72 -1.80 1.70 -16.17
C LEU A 72 -3.09 2.25 -16.80
N GLU A 73 -3.11 3.54 -17.16
CA GLU A 73 -4.28 4.22 -17.75
C GLU A 73 -5.53 4.12 -16.86
N ILE A 74 -5.36 4.30 -15.54
CA ILE A 74 -6.44 4.14 -14.55
C ILE A 74 -7.61 5.10 -14.84
N SER A 75 -7.30 6.34 -15.20
CA SER A 75 -8.26 7.37 -15.59
C SER A 75 -7.63 8.36 -16.55
N LYS A 76 -8.45 8.91 -17.45
CA LYS A 76 -8.05 10.03 -18.33
C LYS A 76 -7.80 11.32 -17.53
N GLU A 77 -8.57 11.53 -16.46
CA GLU A 77 -8.41 12.66 -15.56
C GLU A 77 -7.58 12.23 -14.34
N LEU A 78 -6.44 12.89 -14.14
CA LEU A 78 -5.59 12.70 -12.98
C LEU A 78 -6.15 13.47 -11.77
N PRO A 79 -6.08 12.92 -10.55
CA PRO A 79 -6.29 13.71 -9.34
C PRO A 79 -5.37 14.94 -9.36
N LYS A 80 -5.90 16.11 -8.98
CA LYS A 80 -5.23 17.43 -9.16
C LYS A 80 -3.82 17.50 -8.56
N GLU A 81 -3.60 16.79 -7.46
CA GLU A 81 -2.35 16.79 -6.69
C GLU A 81 -1.54 15.50 -6.87
N LEU A 82 -1.98 14.57 -7.72
CA LEU A 82 -1.21 13.36 -8.03
C LEU A 82 -0.07 13.72 -8.97
N VAL A 83 1.07 14.07 -8.38
CA VAL A 83 2.34 14.33 -9.06
C VAL A 83 3.45 13.53 -8.37
N ASN A 84 4.55 13.27 -9.06
CA ASN A 84 5.71 12.67 -8.41
C ASN A 84 6.20 13.60 -7.28
N PHE A 85 6.59 13.00 -6.16
CA PHE A 85 7.22 13.73 -5.07
C PHE A 85 8.46 14.46 -5.60
N LYS A 86 8.60 15.74 -5.25
CA LYS A 86 9.77 16.54 -5.63
C LYS A 86 10.71 16.55 -4.44
N ALA A 87 11.95 16.11 -4.64
CA ALA A 87 12.96 16.12 -3.60
C ALA A 87 13.10 17.54 -3.02
N ILE A 88 13.18 17.62 -1.69
CA ILE A 88 13.31 18.89 -0.96
C ILE A 88 14.72 18.95 -0.40
N LYS A 89 15.54 19.85 -0.94
CA LYS A 89 16.93 20.07 -0.50
C LYS A 89 17.01 21.30 0.39
N GLY A 90 17.38 21.11 1.66
CA GLY A 90 17.76 22.18 2.57
C GLY A 90 19.27 22.26 2.75
N ASP A 91 19.74 23.19 3.59
CA ASP A 91 21.17 23.43 3.79
C ASP A 91 21.91 22.24 4.42
N LYS A 92 21.21 21.44 5.24
CA LYS A 92 21.77 20.29 5.97
C LYS A 92 21.10 18.95 5.66
N HIS A 93 19.81 18.96 5.33
CA HIS A 93 19.00 17.75 5.18
C HIS A 93 18.30 17.74 3.82
N GLU A 94 18.14 16.54 3.27
CA GLU A 94 17.43 16.30 2.02
C GLU A 94 16.32 15.28 2.24
N ALA A 95 15.10 15.64 1.85
CA ALA A 95 14.02 14.67 1.64
C ALA A 95 14.13 14.16 0.21
N VAL A 96 14.73 13.00 0.05
CA VAL A 96 14.98 12.38 -1.27
C VAL A 96 13.68 11.90 -1.92
N SER A 97 13.65 11.88 -3.26
CA SER A 97 12.58 11.25 -4.03
C SER A 97 13.06 9.88 -4.52
N THR A 98 12.45 8.80 -4.03
CA THR A 98 12.73 7.43 -4.47
C THR A 98 11.61 6.93 -5.39
N LYS A 99 11.92 5.92 -6.21
CA LYS A 99 10.97 5.34 -7.18
C LYS A 99 9.99 4.43 -6.44
N GLY A 100 8.70 4.59 -6.72
CA GLY A 100 7.63 3.72 -6.23
C GLY A 100 6.38 3.89 -7.08
N ASP A 101 5.89 2.80 -7.66
CA ASP A 101 4.75 2.79 -8.57
C ASP A 101 3.47 2.28 -7.87
N ILE A 102 3.59 1.23 -7.06
CA ILE A 102 2.50 0.68 -6.25
C ILE A 102 2.94 0.65 -4.80
N HIS A 103 2.08 1.13 -3.90
CA HIS A 103 2.28 1.06 -2.46
C HIS A 103 1.21 0.20 -1.82
N ILE A 104 1.61 -0.71 -0.94
CA ILE A 104 0.73 -1.58 -0.19
C ILE A 104 0.95 -1.28 1.30
N HIS A 105 -0.15 -0.96 2.00
CA HIS A 105 -0.14 -0.76 3.44
C HIS A 105 -1.14 -1.72 4.07
N ILE A 106 -0.62 -2.70 4.80
CA ILE A 106 -1.41 -3.71 5.51
C ILE A 106 -1.34 -3.40 6.99
N ARG A 107 -2.49 -3.42 7.67
CA ARG A 107 -2.58 -3.33 9.13
C ARG A 107 -3.34 -4.54 9.64
N ALA A 108 -2.90 -5.06 10.78
CA ALA A 108 -3.64 -6.09 11.51
C ALA A 108 -3.35 -6.08 13.01
N LEU A 109 -4.13 -6.87 13.75
CA LEU A 109 -3.89 -7.11 15.17
C LEU A 109 -2.68 -8.01 15.40
N ASN A 110 -2.48 -9.03 14.55
CA ASN A 110 -1.36 -9.96 14.64
C ASN A 110 -0.45 -9.86 13.41
N ALA A 111 0.85 -10.14 13.60
CA ALA A 111 1.82 -10.14 12.51
C ALA A 111 1.53 -11.23 11.47
N ALA A 112 0.99 -12.39 11.89
CA ALA A 112 0.64 -13.49 10.99
C ALA A 112 -0.41 -13.06 9.94
N ASP A 113 -1.42 -12.30 10.33
CA ASP A 113 -2.45 -11.81 9.42
C ASP A 113 -1.86 -10.84 8.38
N CYS A 114 -0.93 -9.96 8.81
CA CYS A 114 -0.20 -9.10 7.89
C CYS A 114 0.64 -9.91 6.91
N PHE A 115 1.34 -10.93 7.41
CA PHE A 115 2.20 -11.80 6.61
C PHE A 115 1.39 -12.53 5.53
N ASP A 116 0.28 -13.19 5.89
CA ASP A 116 -0.54 -13.93 4.95
C ASP A 116 -1.11 -13.02 3.84
N MET A 117 -1.60 -11.84 4.22
CA MET A 117 -2.06 -10.84 3.24
C MET A 117 -0.93 -10.37 2.34
N ALA A 118 0.26 -10.11 2.90
CA ALA A 118 1.43 -9.68 2.16
C ALA A 118 1.91 -10.74 1.16
N GLN A 119 1.89 -12.02 1.52
CA GLN A 119 2.27 -13.11 0.61
C GLN A 119 1.29 -13.24 -0.56
N ASN A 120 -0.02 -13.22 -0.30
CA ASN A 120 -1.03 -13.24 -1.37
C ASN A 120 -0.84 -12.09 -2.35
N ILE A 121 -0.51 -10.89 -1.85
CA ILE A 121 -0.25 -9.70 -2.68
C ILE A 121 1.04 -9.86 -3.48
N LYS A 122 2.12 -10.37 -2.87
CA LYS A 122 3.40 -10.67 -3.53
C LYS A 122 3.22 -11.65 -4.70
N GLU A 123 2.45 -12.72 -4.51
CA GLU A 123 2.18 -13.72 -5.55
C GLU A 123 1.62 -13.11 -6.83
N VAL A 124 0.78 -12.07 -6.71
CA VAL A 124 0.23 -11.34 -7.85
C VAL A 124 1.25 -10.34 -8.40
N LEU A 125 1.85 -9.52 -7.54
CA LEU A 125 2.73 -8.42 -7.95
C LEU A 125 4.02 -8.89 -8.63
N PHE A 126 4.63 -9.99 -8.17
CA PHE A 126 5.87 -10.51 -8.78
C PHE A 126 5.69 -10.93 -10.26
N LYS A 127 4.46 -11.12 -10.74
CA LYS A 127 4.19 -11.41 -12.14
C LYS A 127 4.47 -10.20 -13.06
N PHE A 128 4.47 -8.98 -12.53
CA PHE A 128 4.55 -7.75 -13.34
C PHE A 128 5.30 -6.56 -12.71
N ALA A 129 5.77 -6.70 -11.47
CA ALA A 129 6.44 -5.68 -10.69
C ALA A 129 7.58 -6.28 -9.86
N GLU A 130 8.53 -5.45 -9.45
CA GLU A 130 9.60 -5.79 -8.50
C GLU A 130 9.36 -5.12 -7.15
N LEU A 131 9.71 -5.82 -6.07
CA LEU A 131 9.65 -5.30 -4.71
C LEU A 131 10.91 -4.48 -4.43
N THR A 132 10.74 -3.21 -4.11
CA THR A 132 11.87 -2.28 -3.86
C THR A 132 12.09 -1.99 -2.39
N ASP A 133 11.04 -2.07 -1.58
CA ASP A 133 11.11 -1.92 -0.13
C ASP A 133 10.01 -2.77 0.51
N GLU A 134 10.35 -3.47 1.60
CA GLU A 134 9.38 -4.05 2.52
C GLU A 134 9.81 -3.76 3.95
N THR A 135 8.90 -3.15 4.70
CA THR A 135 9.10 -2.84 6.12
C THR A 135 7.99 -3.45 6.94
N GLN A 136 8.35 -4.26 7.93
CA GLN A 136 7.43 -4.82 8.91
C GLN A 136 7.50 -3.99 10.20
N GLY A 137 6.38 -3.36 10.55
CA GLY A 137 6.27 -2.50 11.73
C GLY A 137 5.41 -3.12 12.81
N PHE A 138 5.62 -2.66 14.04
CA PHE A 138 4.84 -3.05 15.20
C PHE A 138 4.53 -1.81 16.04
N LYS A 139 3.40 -1.85 16.75
CA LYS A 139 3.09 -0.84 17.75
C LYS A 139 4.01 -1.03 18.95
N TYR A 140 4.74 0.04 19.29
CA TYR A 140 5.68 0.01 20.41
C TYR A 140 5.02 0.54 21.68
N HIS A 141 4.92 -0.31 22.70
CA HIS A 141 4.27 -0.01 23.98
C HIS A 141 2.86 0.59 23.81
N ASP A 142 2.61 1.73 24.47
CA ASP A 142 1.38 2.51 24.47
C ASP A 142 1.18 3.35 23.19
N GLY A 143 1.97 3.11 22.13
CA GLY A 143 1.91 3.83 20.85
C GLY A 143 3.11 4.74 20.59
N ARG A 144 4.25 4.47 21.25
CA ARG A 144 5.47 5.26 21.11
C ARG A 144 6.10 5.10 19.74
N ALA A 145 6.72 6.15 19.25
CA ALA A 145 7.80 6.06 18.28
C ALA A 145 9.02 5.35 18.91
N ILE A 146 9.92 4.84 18.06
CA ILE A 146 11.14 4.12 18.52
C ILE A 146 12.07 4.99 19.37
N ILE A 147 11.94 6.32 19.28
CA ILE A 147 12.66 7.29 20.12
C ILE A 147 12.03 7.49 21.51
N GLY A 148 10.97 6.74 21.85
CA GLY A 148 10.41 6.65 23.20
C GLY A 148 9.28 7.65 23.52
N PHE A 149 8.84 8.44 22.55
CA PHE A 149 7.74 9.41 22.68
C PHE A 149 6.47 8.88 22.03
N VAL A 150 5.32 9.09 22.68
CA VAL A 150 3.98 8.79 22.14
C VAL A 150 3.66 9.74 20.98
#